data_AF-A0A958ERY6-F1
#
_entry.id   AF-A0A958ERY6-F1
#
_cell.length_a   1.000
_cell.length_b   1.000
_cell.length_c   1.000
_cell.angle_alpha   90.00
_cell.angle_beta   90.00
_cell.angle_gamma   90.00
#
_symmetry.space_group_name_H-M   'P 1'
#
loop_
_entity.id
_entity.type
_entity.pdbx_description
1 polymer ?
#
loop_
_entity_poly.entity_id
_entity_poly.type
_entity_poly.pdbx_seq_one_letter_code
_entity_poly.pdbx_strand_id
1 'polypeptide(L)'
;MKRILSAFVILFLLSVVVNAQTSAKDKFFADYESLIEQVRSGNGEVLSPEFYRQAVEMFEEANTAYEEKESQKVIREKLDESAKFSHKALGVIKLAQTTLGNAIEGRDAALAAEAPIYAEKLWEDAEDAFRDATTNLEDDDLEDAKDYGDKATQLYSQAEILAIKNGILGNAREQVALAVEANAEEYAFHTLTDAQNLLVETERLLEGDRYAKDEAVAKAARAAYQGAHAAYLAKTIKSLSSKDENWENLILKFEEIIAEFGTLFNFKPKFDEGFDKSVRTISAYISALKDEKKQLIQENATLQEELQKYKEQSANYSAELEKKLDKERRIEKIKNLFRSNEAKIIYEGDNLIISLFGLNFPSGKAIIQPEYFSLLTKVQQSLREFPDSHYLIEGHTDSQGNANLNKILSEKRALSVREYLMANMDISESQITHIGYGETKPVASNETNEGRALNRRIDIVINID
;
A
#
# COMPACT_ATOMS: atom_id res chain seq x y z
N MET A 1 10.52 25.57 -43.76
CA MET A 1 9.68 25.97 -44.92
C MET A 1 8.39 25.16 -44.84
N LYS A 2 7.38 25.66 -44.13
CA LYS A 2 6.11 26.24 -44.64
C LYS A 2 5.15 25.20 -45.24
N ARG A 3 4.02 25.02 -44.52
CA ARG A 3 2.74 24.33 -44.89
C ARG A 3 2.82 22.80 -44.72
N ILE A 4 1.99 22.08 -43.97
CA ILE A 4 0.59 22.27 -43.53
C ILE A 4 0.47 21.62 -42.13
N LEU A 5 0.09 22.41 -41.13
CA LEU A 5 -0.28 21.95 -39.78
C LEU A 5 -1.55 22.73 -39.44
N SER A 6 -2.71 22.23 -39.86
CA SER A 6 -4.00 22.91 -39.68
C SER A 6 -5.15 21.92 -39.87
N ALA A 7 -5.62 21.33 -38.77
CA ALA A 7 -7.03 21.02 -38.50
C ALA A 7 -7.15 20.14 -37.23
N PHE A 8 -6.84 20.71 -36.06
CA PHE A 8 -7.27 20.15 -34.77
C PHE A 8 -7.35 21.29 -33.76
N VAL A 9 -8.30 22.20 -33.98
CA VAL A 9 -8.73 23.22 -33.02
C VAL A 9 -10.21 23.47 -33.29
N ILE A 10 -10.98 23.68 -32.22
CA ILE A 10 -12.45 23.83 -32.08
C ILE A 10 -13.05 22.45 -31.71
N LEU A 11 -13.44 22.14 -30.47
CA LEU A 11 -14.17 22.93 -29.48
C LEU A 11 -13.85 22.40 -28.05
N PHE A 12 -13.18 23.20 -27.22
CA PHE A 12 -13.01 22.93 -25.79
C PHE A 12 -13.73 24.04 -25.04
N LEU A 13 -14.94 23.78 -24.52
CA LEU A 13 -15.60 24.58 -23.48
C LEU A 13 -16.88 23.88 -23.03
N LEU A 14 -16.79 23.05 -21.99
CA LEU A 14 -17.89 22.80 -21.04
C LEU A 14 -17.33 22.10 -19.80
N SER A 15 -16.61 22.87 -18.99
CA SER A 15 -16.43 22.57 -17.57
C SER A 15 -16.97 23.75 -16.77
N VAL A 16 -18.30 23.84 -16.70
CA VAL A 16 -18.97 24.72 -15.74
C VAL A 16 -19.48 23.87 -14.58
N VAL A 17 -18.89 24.16 -13.43
CA VAL A 17 -19.33 23.78 -12.09
C VAL A 17 -20.84 23.95 -11.98
N VAL A 18 -21.55 22.86 -11.66
CA VAL A 18 -22.99 22.86 -11.42
C VAL A 18 -23.28 23.70 -10.17
N ASN A 19 -23.68 24.95 -10.41
CA ASN A 19 -24.38 25.77 -9.43
C ASN A 19 -25.88 25.61 -9.71
N ALA A 20 -26.64 25.20 -8.70
CA ALA A 20 -28.06 24.88 -8.82
C ALA A 20 -28.91 26.15 -8.99
N GLN A 21 -29.00 26.63 -10.22
CA GLN A 21 -30.10 27.45 -10.73
C GLN A 21 -30.21 27.14 -12.24
N THR A 22 -30.90 26.05 -12.57
CA THR A 22 -31.17 25.66 -13.96
C THR A 22 -31.92 26.80 -14.65
N SER A 23 -31.32 27.37 -15.69
CA SER A 23 -31.91 28.46 -16.44
C SER A 23 -33.18 27.99 -17.18
N ALA A 24 -34.06 28.92 -17.56
CA ALA A 24 -35.25 28.58 -18.35
C ALA A 24 -34.87 27.96 -19.72
N LYS A 25 -33.69 28.33 -20.26
CA LYS A 25 -33.12 27.72 -21.47
C LYS A 25 -32.74 26.27 -21.20
N ASP A 26 -32.01 26.01 -20.11
CA ASP A 26 -31.52 24.67 -19.76
C ASP A 26 -32.68 23.68 -19.65
N LYS A 27 -33.78 24.08 -19.01
CA LYS A 27 -34.99 23.23 -18.92
C LYS A 27 -35.70 23.02 -20.26
N PHE A 28 -35.59 23.96 -21.19
CA PHE A 28 -36.24 23.88 -22.49
C PHE A 28 -35.42 23.05 -23.49
N PHE A 29 -34.09 23.03 -23.36
CA PHE A 29 -33.17 22.32 -24.24
C PHE A 29 -32.72 20.95 -23.70
N ALA A 30 -32.87 20.67 -22.40
CA ALA A 30 -32.30 19.51 -21.71
C ALA A 30 -32.50 18.17 -22.42
N ASP A 31 -33.73 17.86 -22.85
CA ASP A 31 -34.04 16.57 -23.48
C ASP A 31 -33.35 16.41 -24.84
N TYR A 32 -33.23 17.50 -25.61
CA TYR A 32 -32.57 17.53 -26.92
C TYR A 32 -31.05 17.45 -26.78
N GLU A 33 -30.50 18.19 -25.80
CA GLU A 33 -29.08 18.13 -25.47
C GLU A 33 -28.67 16.72 -25.01
N SER A 34 -29.50 16.08 -24.18
CA SER A 34 -29.30 14.70 -23.76
C SER A 34 -29.30 13.73 -24.96
N LEU A 35 -30.13 13.98 -25.97
CA LEU A 35 -30.23 13.12 -27.14
C LEU A 35 -29.01 13.26 -28.06
N ILE A 36 -28.50 14.48 -28.26
CA ILE A 36 -27.24 14.71 -28.99
C ILE A 36 -26.06 14.06 -28.26
N GLU A 37 -26.04 14.18 -26.93
CA GLU A 37 -24.97 13.57 -26.13
C GLU A 37 -25.02 12.03 -26.20
N GLN A 38 -26.21 11.42 -26.26
CA GLN A 38 -26.33 9.99 -26.53
C GLN A 38 -25.73 9.61 -27.88
N VAL A 39 -26.02 10.38 -28.95
CA VAL A 39 -25.47 10.14 -30.28
C VAL A 39 -23.94 10.28 -30.29
N ARG A 40 -23.42 11.33 -29.62
CA ARG A 40 -21.98 11.55 -29.46
C ARG A 40 -21.31 10.40 -28.70
N SER A 41 -21.87 9.99 -27.57
CA SER A 41 -21.36 8.87 -26.77
C SER A 41 -21.38 7.53 -27.52
N GLY A 42 -22.28 7.40 -28.49
CA GLY A 42 -22.35 6.27 -29.41
C GLY A 42 -21.44 6.40 -30.63
N ASN A 43 -20.48 7.34 -30.64
CA ASN A 43 -19.59 7.65 -31.76
C ASN A 43 -20.32 8.04 -33.06
N GLY A 44 -21.41 8.81 -32.95
CA GLY A 44 -22.19 9.26 -34.11
C GLY A 44 -21.38 10.02 -35.16
N GLU A 45 -20.32 10.73 -34.76
CA GLU A 45 -19.38 11.40 -35.67
C GLU A 45 -18.72 10.44 -36.68
N VAL A 46 -18.59 9.17 -36.31
CA VAL A 46 -17.88 8.16 -37.08
C VAL A 46 -18.87 7.12 -37.64
N LEU A 47 -19.90 6.75 -36.88
CA LEU A 47 -20.83 5.68 -37.24
C LEU A 47 -22.13 6.15 -37.92
N SER A 48 -22.46 7.44 -37.82
CA SER A 48 -23.61 8.07 -38.49
C SER A 48 -23.31 9.54 -38.79
N PRO A 49 -22.28 9.81 -39.62
CA PRO A 49 -21.72 11.14 -39.77
C PRO A 49 -22.72 12.15 -40.32
N GLU A 50 -23.60 11.77 -41.26
CA GLU A 50 -24.55 12.70 -41.88
C GLU A 50 -25.68 13.07 -40.93
N PHE A 51 -26.34 12.08 -40.31
CA PHE A 51 -27.43 12.36 -39.38
C PHE A 51 -26.93 13.03 -38.09
N TYR A 52 -25.72 12.72 -37.62
CA TYR A 52 -25.12 13.44 -36.50
C TYR A 52 -24.87 14.91 -36.85
N ARG A 53 -24.28 15.18 -38.03
CA ARG A 53 -24.05 16.55 -38.51
C ARG A 53 -25.36 17.34 -38.61
N GLN A 54 -26.39 16.76 -39.23
CA GLN A 54 -27.71 17.39 -39.34
C GLN A 54 -28.37 17.64 -37.98
N ALA A 55 -28.22 16.70 -37.03
CA ALA A 55 -28.74 16.88 -35.68
C ALA A 55 -28.07 18.03 -34.93
N VAL A 56 -26.74 18.15 -35.03
CA VAL A 56 -25.95 19.21 -34.41
C VAL A 56 -26.27 20.57 -35.06
N GLU A 57 -26.31 20.64 -36.39
CA GLU A 57 -26.65 21.87 -37.13
C GLU A 57 -28.01 22.43 -36.72
N MET A 58 -29.05 21.59 -36.70
CA MET A 58 -30.40 22.02 -36.28
C MET A 58 -30.44 22.46 -34.81
N PHE A 59 -29.63 21.86 -33.94
CA PHE A 59 -29.53 22.27 -32.54
C PHE A 59 -28.79 23.60 -32.36
N GLU A 60 -27.73 23.84 -33.14
CA GLU A 60 -27.01 25.12 -33.17
C GLU A 60 -27.90 26.25 -33.72
N GLU A 61 -28.68 25.97 -34.77
CA GLU A 61 -29.67 26.91 -35.27
C GLU A 61 -30.77 27.21 -34.25
N ALA A 62 -31.22 26.20 -33.49
CA ALA A 62 -32.18 26.41 -32.40
C ALA A 62 -31.62 27.29 -31.28
N ASN A 63 -30.34 27.11 -30.94
CA ASN A 63 -29.64 27.96 -29.98
C ASN A 63 -29.54 29.41 -30.48
N THR A 64 -29.20 29.59 -31.76
CA THR A 64 -29.12 30.91 -32.40
C THR A 64 -30.49 31.62 -32.38
N ALA A 65 -31.56 30.92 -32.79
CA ALA A 65 -32.92 31.45 -32.75
C ALA A 65 -33.37 31.84 -31.33
N TYR A 66 -32.95 31.10 -30.30
CA TYR A 66 -33.21 31.45 -28.90
C TYR A 66 -32.50 32.75 -28.49
N GLU A 67 -31.25 32.93 -28.90
CA GLU A 67 -30.45 34.13 -28.61
C GLU A 67 -31.01 35.37 -29.33
N GLU A 68 -31.52 35.20 -30.54
CA GLU A 68 -32.20 36.22 -31.33
C GLU A 68 -33.63 36.51 -30.84
N LYS A 69 -34.10 35.78 -29.81
CA LYS A 69 -35.45 35.90 -29.22
C LYS A 69 -36.57 35.66 -30.22
N GLU A 70 -36.35 34.74 -31.15
CA GLU A 70 -37.38 34.25 -32.04
C GLU A 70 -38.54 33.59 -31.25
N SER A 71 -39.66 33.34 -31.95
CA SER A 71 -40.81 32.73 -31.31
C SER A 71 -40.48 31.32 -30.80
N GLN A 72 -41.04 30.93 -29.65
CA GLN A 72 -40.88 29.57 -29.11
C GLN A 72 -41.28 28.47 -30.10
N LYS A 73 -42.21 28.77 -31.02
CA LYS A 73 -42.60 27.86 -32.10
C LYS A 73 -41.43 27.55 -33.03
N VAL A 74 -40.71 28.57 -33.51
CA VAL A 74 -39.57 28.40 -34.42
C VAL A 74 -38.43 27.63 -33.75
N ILE A 75 -38.13 27.96 -32.49
CA ILE A 75 -37.08 27.27 -31.72
C ILE A 75 -37.45 25.78 -31.55
N ARG A 76 -38.72 25.49 -31.23
CA ARG A 76 -39.18 24.11 -31.07
C ARG A 76 -39.17 23.33 -32.39
N GLU A 77 -39.54 23.95 -33.50
CA GLU A 77 -39.46 23.30 -34.82
C GLU A 77 -38.03 22.84 -35.14
N LYS A 78 -37.02 23.68 -34.89
CA LYS A 78 -35.60 23.33 -35.07
C LYS A 78 -35.14 22.23 -34.11
N LEU A 79 -35.55 22.30 -32.83
CA LEU A 79 -35.24 21.27 -31.85
C LEU A 79 -35.88 19.92 -32.21
N ASP A 80 -37.11 19.92 -32.71
CA ASP A 80 -37.80 18.69 -33.15
C ASP A 80 -37.12 18.08 -34.40
N GLU A 81 -36.61 18.91 -35.31
CA GLU A 81 -35.77 18.44 -36.44
C GLU A 81 -34.44 17.86 -35.96
N SER A 82 -33.76 18.53 -35.03
CA SER A 82 -32.57 18.00 -34.37
C SER A 82 -32.84 16.63 -33.74
N ALA A 83 -33.90 16.50 -32.95
CA ALA A 83 -34.28 15.22 -32.33
C ALA A 83 -34.58 14.13 -33.33
N LYS A 84 -35.25 14.46 -34.44
CA LYS A 84 -35.53 13.52 -35.52
C LYS A 84 -34.23 12.97 -36.12
N PHE A 85 -33.25 13.82 -36.40
CA PHE A 85 -31.94 13.38 -36.91
C PHE A 85 -31.16 12.59 -35.86
N SER A 86 -31.20 12.99 -34.59
CA SER A 86 -30.56 12.23 -33.52
C SER A 86 -31.14 10.81 -33.37
N HIS A 87 -32.46 10.65 -33.47
CA HIS A 87 -33.07 9.32 -33.43
C HIS A 87 -32.68 8.45 -34.63
N LYS A 88 -32.58 9.04 -35.83
CA LYS A 88 -32.05 8.33 -37.00
C LYS A 88 -30.61 7.90 -36.77
N ALA A 89 -29.77 8.81 -36.28
CA ALA A 89 -28.37 8.52 -35.98
C ALA A 89 -28.22 7.38 -34.97
N LEU A 90 -29.00 7.38 -33.88
CA LEU A 90 -29.01 6.28 -32.91
C LEU A 90 -29.43 4.93 -33.53
N GLY A 91 -30.36 4.95 -34.47
CA GLY A 91 -30.74 3.76 -35.24
C GLY A 91 -29.59 3.22 -36.10
N VAL A 92 -28.93 4.11 -36.85
CA VAL A 92 -27.78 3.79 -37.71
C VAL A 92 -26.60 3.32 -36.87
N ILE A 93 -26.25 3.98 -35.77
CA ILE A 93 -25.19 3.57 -34.85
C ILE A 93 -25.39 2.12 -34.41
N LYS A 94 -26.61 1.76 -33.99
CA LYS A 94 -26.93 0.39 -33.57
C LYS A 94 -26.79 -0.61 -34.71
N LEU A 95 -27.18 -0.21 -35.92
CA LEU A 95 -27.05 -1.05 -37.11
C LEU A 95 -25.58 -1.21 -37.54
N ALA A 96 -24.78 -0.15 -37.50
CA ALA A 96 -23.34 -0.17 -37.76
C ALA A 96 -22.61 -1.08 -36.77
N GLN A 97 -22.97 -1.06 -35.48
CA GLN A 97 -22.42 -1.98 -34.49
C GLN A 97 -22.67 -3.46 -34.83
N THR A 98 -23.78 -3.77 -35.52
CA THR A 98 -24.08 -5.15 -35.94
C THR A 98 -23.50 -5.52 -37.31
N THR A 99 -23.50 -4.58 -38.25
CA THR A 99 -23.12 -4.83 -39.66
C THR A 99 -21.63 -4.63 -39.90
N LEU A 100 -21.03 -3.63 -39.24
CA LEU A 100 -19.64 -3.21 -39.42
C LEU A 100 -18.75 -3.58 -38.21
N GLY A 101 -19.19 -4.51 -37.37
CA GLY A 101 -18.50 -4.88 -36.12
C GLY A 101 -17.01 -5.18 -36.31
N ASN A 102 -16.66 -5.99 -37.32
CA ASN A 102 -15.26 -6.31 -37.63
C ASN A 102 -14.45 -5.08 -38.06
N ALA A 103 -15.06 -4.15 -38.79
CA ALA A 103 -14.39 -2.94 -39.24
C ALA A 103 -14.16 -1.97 -38.06
N ILE A 104 -15.12 -1.87 -37.14
CA ILE A 104 -14.98 -1.11 -35.89
C ILE A 104 -13.86 -1.69 -35.03
N GLU A 105 -13.86 -3.01 -34.80
CA GLU A 105 -12.79 -3.68 -34.06
C GLU A 105 -11.42 -3.49 -34.72
N GLY A 106 -11.36 -3.61 -36.05
CA GLY A 106 -10.14 -3.38 -36.82
C GLY A 106 -9.63 -1.94 -36.71
N ARG A 107 -10.54 -0.97 -36.77
CA ARG A 107 -10.23 0.46 -36.59
C ARG A 107 -9.63 0.74 -35.22
N ASP A 108 -10.23 0.20 -34.16
CA ASP A 108 -9.76 0.36 -32.78
C ASP A 108 -8.38 -0.28 -32.60
N ALA A 109 -8.15 -1.47 -33.17
CA ALA A 109 -6.85 -2.14 -33.14
C ALA A 109 -5.77 -1.32 -33.89
N ALA A 110 -6.10 -0.79 -35.06
CA ALA A 110 -5.20 0.06 -35.83
C ALA A 110 -4.87 1.39 -35.11
N LEU A 111 -5.84 2.00 -34.41
CA LEU A 111 -5.60 3.17 -33.57
C LEU A 111 -4.69 2.84 -32.37
N ALA A 112 -4.93 1.71 -31.70
CA ALA A 112 -4.09 1.25 -30.59
C ALA A 112 -2.64 0.94 -31.03
N ALA A 113 -2.44 0.61 -32.31
CA ALA A 113 -1.14 0.46 -32.95
C ALA A 113 -0.53 1.77 -33.48
N GLU A 114 -1.21 2.91 -33.30
CA GLU A 114 -0.79 4.23 -33.79
C GLU A 114 -0.65 4.29 -35.33
N ALA A 115 -1.55 3.59 -36.05
CA ALA A 115 -1.58 3.58 -37.51
C ALA A 115 -1.66 4.95 -38.20
N PRO A 116 -2.33 6.00 -37.65
CA PRO A 116 -2.28 7.33 -38.24
C PRO A 116 -0.85 7.91 -38.34
N ILE A 117 0.06 7.49 -37.46
CA ILE A 117 1.46 7.96 -37.44
C ILE A 117 2.34 7.03 -38.27
N TYR A 118 2.22 5.72 -38.04
CA TYR A 118 3.17 4.73 -38.55
C TYR A 118 2.72 4.03 -39.84
N ALA A 119 1.47 4.23 -40.27
CA ALA A 119 0.89 3.63 -41.46
C ALA A 119 -0.09 4.58 -42.18
N GLU A 120 0.20 5.90 -42.15
CA GLU A 120 -0.67 7.01 -42.60
C GLU A 120 -1.49 6.68 -43.86
N LYS A 121 -0.84 6.28 -44.96
CA LYS A 121 -1.54 5.98 -46.22
C LYS A 121 -2.57 4.86 -46.11
N LEU A 122 -2.24 3.75 -45.45
CA LEU A 122 -3.17 2.62 -45.28
C LEU A 122 -4.31 2.99 -44.33
N TRP A 123 -4.01 3.83 -43.33
CA TRP A 123 -5.02 4.37 -42.42
C TRP A 123 -6.02 5.26 -43.16
N GLU A 124 -5.54 6.18 -44.02
CA GLU A 124 -6.40 7.03 -44.85
C GLU A 124 -7.29 6.20 -45.79
N ASP A 125 -6.71 5.21 -46.50
CA ASP A 125 -7.46 4.32 -47.38
C ASP A 125 -8.54 3.52 -46.59
N ALA A 126 -8.26 3.14 -45.34
CA ALA A 126 -9.19 2.43 -44.47
C ALA A 126 -10.32 3.33 -43.96
N GLU A 127 -10.01 4.55 -43.51
CA GLU A 127 -11.01 5.53 -43.08
C GLU A 127 -11.94 5.94 -44.24
N ASP A 128 -11.40 6.05 -45.46
CA ASP A 128 -12.22 6.32 -46.66
C ASP A 128 -13.22 5.19 -46.91
N ALA A 129 -12.78 3.93 -46.89
CA ALA A 129 -13.67 2.78 -47.05
C ALA A 129 -14.69 2.68 -45.90
N PHE A 130 -14.30 2.98 -44.67
CA PHE A 130 -15.19 2.96 -43.51
C PHE A 130 -16.24 4.08 -43.56
N ARG A 131 -15.87 5.26 -44.06
CA ARG A 131 -16.80 6.36 -44.31
C ARG A 131 -17.80 6.01 -45.41
N ASP A 132 -17.36 5.38 -46.49
CA ASP A 132 -18.27 4.89 -47.53
C ASP A 132 -19.24 3.84 -46.95
N ALA A 133 -18.77 2.94 -46.09
CA ALA A 133 -19.60 1.94 -45.42
C ALA A 133 -20.70 2.57 -44.55
N THR A 134 -20.33 3.55 -43.73
CA THR A 134 -21.27 4.23 -42.81
C THR A 134 -22.26 5.12 -43.55
N THR A 135 -21.84 5.75 -44.66
CA THR A 135 -22.73 6.53 -45.54
C THR A 135 -23.79 5.64 -46.19
N ASN A 136 -23.41 4.50 -46.78
CA ASN A 136 -24.37 3.55 -47.36
C ASN A 136 -25.35 3.01 -46.31
N LEU A 137 -24.90 2.87 -45.06
CA LEU A 137 -25.72 2.43 -43.94
C LEU A 137 -26.74 3.49 -43.50
N GLU A 138 -26.44 4.79 -43.67
CA GLU A 138 -27.39 5.90 -43.51
C GLU A 138 -28.42 5.97 -44.64
N ASP A 139 -28.04 5.53 -45.85
CA ASP A 139 -28.87 5.47 -47.05
C ASP A 139 -29.73 4.18 -47.15
N ASP A 140 -29.67 3.30 -46.15
CA ASP A 140 -30.35 1.99 -46.09
C ASP A 140 -29.85 0.98 -47.14
N ASP A 141 -28.66 1.20 -47.70
CA ASP A 141 -27.97 0.26 -48.60
C ASP A 141 -27.06 -0.69 -47.81
N LEU A 142 -27.66 -1.78 -47.33
CA LEU A 142 -26.95 -2.77 -46.51
C LEU A 142 -25.93 -3.61 -47.28
N GLU A 143 -26.09 -3.76 -48.60
CA GLU A 143 -25.20 -4.58 -49.42
C GLU A 143 -23.87 -3.84 -49.62
N ASP A 144 -23.93 -2.61 -50.12
CA ASP A 144 -22.74 -1.79 -50.31
C ASP A 144 -22.09 -1.43 -48.96
N ALA A 145 -22.89 -1.14 -47.93
CA ALA A 145 -22.35 -0.88 -46.58
C ALA A 145 -21.49 -2.05 -46.08
N LYS A 146 -21.91 -3.29 -46.33
CA LYS A 146 -21.15 -4.48 -45.93
C LYS A 146 -19.89 -4.64 -46.77
N ASP A 147 -19.96 -4.46 -48.08
CA ASP A 147 -18.81 -4.60 -48.98
C ASP A 147 -17.70 -3.59 -48.65
N TYR A 148 -18.09 -2.32 -48.41
CA TYR A 148 -17.16 -1.29 -47.96
C TYR A 148 -16.65 -1.57 -46.53
N GLY A 149 -17.48 -2.12 -45.65
CA GLY A 149 -17.08 -2.55 -44.31
C GLY A 149 -16.03 -3.67 -44.32
N ASP A 150 -16.20 -4.67 -45.17
CA ASP A 150 -15.24 -5.77 -45.35
C ASP A 150 -13.92 -5.25 -45.93
N LYS A 151 -13.98 -4.30 -46.87
CA LYS A 151 -12.79 -3.60 -47.40
C LYS A 151 -12.07 -2.80 -46.32
N ALA A 152 -12.80 -2.02 -45.53
CA ALA A 152 -12.25 -1.25 -44.40
C ALA A 152 -11.57 -2.17 -43.38
N THR A 153 -12.21 -3.30 -43.03
CA THR A 153 -11.65 -4.33 -42.14
C THR A 153 -10.28 -4.81 -42.62
N GLN A 154 -10.15 -5.13 -43.91
CA GLN A 154 -8.88 -5.58 -44.48
C GLN A 154 -7.80 -4.50 -44.44
N LEU A 155 -8.16 -3.25 -44.75
CA LEU A 155 -7.24 -2.12 -44.77
C LEU A 155 -6.78 -1.75 -43.35
N TYR A 156 -7.67 -1.72 -42.36
CA TYR A 156 -7.28 -1.52 -40.96
C TYR A 156 -6.34 -2.60 -40.47
N SER A 157 -6.58 -3.87 -40.79
CA SER A 157 -5.67 -4.95 -40.39
C SER A 157 -4.27 -4.77 -41.03
N GLN A 158 -4.19 -4.33 -42.28
CA GLN A 158 -2.91 -4.02 -42.92
C GLN A 158 -2.23 -2.80 -42.29
N ALA A 159 -3.00 -1.74 -41.99
CA ALA A 159 -2.52 -0.54 -41.34
C ALA A 159 -1.97 -0.84 -39.95
N GLU A 160 -2.67 -1.63 -39.14
CA GLU A 160 -2.26 -2.09 -37.83
C GLU A 160 -0.90 -2.81 -37.88
N ILE A 161 -0.77 -3.82 -38.76
CA ILE A 161 0.48 -4.60 -38.88
C ILE A 161 1.65 -3.68 -39.28
N LEU A 162 1.43 -2.80 -40.25
CA LEU A 162 2.46 -1.89 -40.71
C LEU A 162 2.85 -0.91 -39.59
N ALA A 163 1.88 -0.43 -38.83
CA ALA A 163 2.08 0.50 -37.73
C ALA A 163 2.90 -0.13 -36.60
N ILE A 164 2.58 -1.37 -36.21
CA ILE A 164 3.37 -2.15 -35.24
C ILE A 164 4.81 -2.32 -35.75
N LYS A 165 4.98 -2.69 -37.03
CA LYS A 165 6.30 -2.89 -37.64
C LYS A 165 7.11 -1.60 -37.63
N ASN A 166 6.53 -0.48 -38.05
CA ASN A 166 7.21 0.80 -38.14
C ASN A 166 7.46 1.45 -36.77
N GLY A 167 6.53 1.32 -35.82
CA GLY A 167 6.71 1.79 -34.44
C GLY A 167 7.84 1.07 -33.72
N ILE A 168 7.99 -0.24 -33.94
CA ILE A 168 9.07 -1.03 -33.32
C ILE A 168 10.41 -0.85 -34.05
N LEU A 169 10.41 -0.92 -35.38
CA LEU A 169 11.64 -0.98 -36.17
C LEU A 169 12.13 0.37 -36.68
N GLY A 170 11.33 1.44 -36.56
CA GLY A 170 11.66 2.74 -37.14
C GLY A 170 13.02 3.25 -36.69
N ASN A 171 13.26 3.28 -35.37
CA ASN A 171 14.55 3.71 -34.82
C ASN A 171 15.69 2.77 -35.23
N ALA A 172 15.48 1.45 -35.20
CA ALA A 172 16.50 0.48 -35.59
C ALA A 172 16.94 0.65 -37.05
N ARG A 173 15.99 0.84 -37.96
CA ARG A 173 16.25 1.11 -39.39
C ARG A 173 17.01 2.41 -39.58
N GLU A 174 16.62 3.47 -38.87
CA GLU A 174 17.30 4.76 -38.91
C GLU A 174 18.77 4.62 -38.48
N GLN A 175 19.03 3.97 -37.34
CA GLN A 175 20.40 3.79 -36.85
C GLN A 175 21.26 2.92 -37.77
N VAL A 176 20.69 1.88 -38.37
CA VAL A 176 21.39 1.07 -39.39
C VAL A 176 21.70 1.91 -40.63
N ALA A 177 20.77 2.76 -41.09
CA ALA A 177 21.00 3.65 -42.23
C ALA A 177 22.11 4.68 -41.94
N LEU A 178 22.11 5.29 -40.76
CA LEU A 178 23.17 6.20 -40.30
C LEU A 178 24.53 5.51 -40.22
N ALA A 179 24.56 4.22 -39.84
CA ALA A 179 25.79 3.42 -39.85
C ALA A 179 26.33 3.21 -41.26
N VAL A 180 25.46 2.89 -42.22
CA VAL A 180 25.83 2.76 -43.63
C VAL A 180 26.35 4.09 -44.17
N GLU A 181 25.68 5.22 -43.87
CA GLU A 181 26.13 6.56 -44.25
C GLU A 181 27.51 6.91 -43.66
N ALA A 182 27.82 6.40 -42.46
CA ALA A 182 29.12 6.53 -41.82
C ALA A 182 30.22 5.63 -42.42
N ASN A 183 29.94 4.88 -43.51
CA ASN A 183 30.80 3.84 -44.09
C ASN A 183 31.14 2.70 -43.10
N ALA A 184 30.18 2.29 -42.26
CA ALA A 184 30.40 1.18 -41.34
C ALA A 184 30.66 -0.17 -42.03
N GLU A 185 30.28 -0.32 -43.30
CA GLU A 185 30.61 -1.52 -44.10
C GLU A 185 32.12 -1.74 -44.23
N GLU A 186 32.91 -0.66 -44.29
CA GLU A 186 34.37 -0.71 -44.39
C GLU A 186 35.02 -0.73 -43.00
N TYR A 187 34.53 0.12 -42.10
CA TYR A 187 35.23 0.41 -40.85
C TYR A 187 34.67 -0.33 -39.63
N ALA A 188 33.43 -0.83 -39.66
CA ALA A 188 32.75 -1.47 -38.53
C ALA A 188 31.88 -2.66 -38.97
N PHE A 189 32.37 -3.45 -39.94
CA PHE A 189 31.63 -4.49 -40.65
C PHE A 189 30.85 -5.44 -39.73
N HIS A 190 31.50 -6.00 -38.70
CA HIS A 190 30.87 -6.97 -37.79
C HIS A 190 29.70 -6.36 -37.01
N THR A 191 29.90 -5.17 -36.44
CA THR A 191 28.87 -4.47 -35.66
C THR A 191 27.67 -4.08 -36.53
N LEU A 192 27.92 -3.62 -37.75
CA LEU A 192 26.85 -3.35 -38.72
C LEU A 192 26.10 -4.63 -39.10
N THR A 193 26.82 -5.72 -39.34
CA THR A 193 26.24 -7.02 -39.69
C THR A 193 25.33 -7.54 -38.56
N ASP A 194 25.77 -7.41 -37.30
CA ASP A 194 24.95 -7.77 -36.14
C ASP A 194 23.67 -6.93 -36.06
N ALA A 195 23.76 -5.62 -36.32
CA ALA A 195 22.60 -4.74 -36.36
C ALA A 195 21.60 -5.16 -37.46
N GLN A 196 22.09 -5.45 -38.66
CA GLN A 196 21.28 -5.89 -39.80
C GLN A 196 20.61 -7.25 -39.55
N ASN A 197 21.35 -8.21 -38.99
CA ASN A 197 20.83 -9.53 -38.65
C ASN A 197 19.72 -9.42 -37.60
N LEU A 198 19.93 -8.64 -36.53
CA LEU A 198 18.92 -8.39 -35.50
C LEU A 198 17.67 -7.74 -36.09
N LEU A 199 17.83 -6.81 -37.04
CA LEU A 199 16.72 -6.16 -37.72
C LEU A 199 15.89 -7.17 -38.53
N VAL A 200 16.55 -8.01 -39.34
CA VAL A 200 15.89 -9.06 -40.15
C VAL A 200 15.19 -10.09 -39.26
N GLU A 201 15.84 -10.52 -38.17
CA GLU A 201 15.21 -11.42 -37.20
C GLU A 201 13.97 -10.82 -36.56
N THR A 202 14.00 -9.53 -36.24
CA THR A 202 12.88 -8.82 -35.63
C THR A 202 11.72 -8.67 -36.62
N GLU A 203 12.01 -8.39 -37.89
CA GLU A 203 11.01 -8.37 -38.95
C GLU A 203 10.32 -9.72 -39.11
N ARG A 204 11.10 -10.80 -39.18
CA ARG A 204 10.57 -12.17 -39.29
C ARG A 204 9.73 -12.56 -38.07
N LEU A 205 10.13 -12.12 -36.87
CA LEU A 205 9.37 -12.36 -35.64
C LEU A 205 7.99 -11.70 -35.71
N LEU A 206 7.94 -10.42 -36.10
CA LEU A 206 6.68 -9.67 -36.23
C LEU A 206 5.78 -10.21 -37.35
N GLU A 207 6.36 -10.82 -38.38
CA GLU A 207 5.61 -11.49 -39.46
C GLU A 207 5.04 -12.85 -39.02
N GLY A 208 5.73 -13.57 -38.13
CA GLY A 208 5.33 -14.90 -37.66
C GLY A 208 4.40 -14.88 -36.43
N ASP A 209 4.56 -13.91 -35.53
CA ASP A 209 3.76 -13.76 -34.32
C ASP A 209 3.55 -12.28 -33.99
N ARG A 210 2.33 -11.80 -34.23
CA ARG A 210 1.92 -10.41 -33.99
C ARG A 210 1.88 -10.03 -32.50
N TYR A 211 1.86 -11.02 -31.60
CA TYR A 211 1.80 -10.82 -30.16
C TYR A 211 3.16 -10.90 -29.47
N ALA A 212 4.24 -11.26 -30.18
CA ALA A 212 5.61 -11.27 -29.67
C ALA A 212 6.22 -9.86 -29.51
N LYS A 213 5.41 -8.88 -29.06
CA LYS A 213 5.75 -7.46 -29.02
C LYS A 213 6.95 -7.18 -28.13
N ASP A 214 7.02 -7.79 -26.94
CA ASP A 214 8.11 -7.54 -25.99
C ASP A 214 9.46 -8.06 -26.50
N GLU A 215 9.47 -9.25 -27.11
CA GLU A 215 10.68 -9.80 -27.71
C GLU A 215 11.12 -8.97 -28.93
N ALA A 216 10.16 -8.57 -29.77
CA ALA A 216 10.45 -7.73 -30.93
C ALA A 216 11.00 -6.36 -30.53
N VAL A 217 10.43 -5.72 -29.50
CA VAL A 217 10.93 -4.44 -28.96
C VAL A 217 12.35 -4.60 -28.42
N ALA A 218 12.63 -5.65 -27.64
CA ALA A 218 13.96 -5.89 -27.10
C ALA A 218 15.00 -6.14 -28.21
N LYS A 219 14.65 -6.89 -29.26
CA LYS A 219 15.53 -7.13 -30.41
C LYS A 219 15.74 -5.88 -31.26
N ALA A 220 14.68 -5.12 -31.54
CA ALA A 220 14.78 -3.84 -32.25
C ALA A 220 15.66 -2.84 -31.50
N ALA A 221 15.54 -2.74 -30.18
CA ALA A 221 16.40 -1.88 -29.36
C ALA A 221 17.88 -2.29 -29.44
N ARG A 222 18.17 -3.60 -29.47
CA ARG A 222 19.55 -4.09 -29.69
C ARG A 222 20.04 -3.77 -31.10
N ALA A 223 19.20 -3.95 -32.13
CA ALA A 223 19.53 -3.59 -33.51
C ALA A 223 19.86 -2.09 -33.63
N ALA A 224 19.03 -1.24 -33.03
CA ALA A 224 19.26 0.20 -32.96
C ALA A 224 20.59 0.56 -32.29
N TYR A 225 20.86 -0.04 -31.12
CA TYR A 225 22.13 0.16 -30.42
C TYR A 225 23.33 -0.26 -31.28
N GLN A 226 23.28 -1.44 -31.91
CA GLN A 226 24.36 -1.93 -32.76
C GLN A 226 24.55 -1.04 -33.99
N GLY A 227 23.47 -0.53 -34.60
CA GLY A 227 23.55 0.45 -35.69
C GLY A 227 24.24 1.74 -35.24
N ALA A 228 23.78 2.35 -34.15
CA ALA A 228 24.39 3.55 -33.59
C ALA A 228 25.88 3.33 -33.23
N HIS A 229 26.20 2.17 -32.67
CA HIS A 229 27.55 1.79 -32.30
C HIS A 229 28.43 1.60 -33.54
N ALA A 230 27.92 0.94 -34.58
CA ALA A 230 28.61 0.77 -35.85
C ALA A 230 28.94 2.12 -36.50
N ALA A 231 27.99 3.07 -36.49
CA ALA A 231 28.22 4.43 -36.97
C ALA A 231 29.34 5.14 -36.19
N TYR A 232 29.33 5.04 -34.86
CA TYR A 232 30.37 5.59 -34.00
C TYR A 232 31.74 4.96 -34.27
N LEU A 233 31.80 3.63 -34.33
CA LEU A 233 33.04 2.89 -34.63
C LEU A 233 33.58 3.27 -35.99
N ALA A 234 32.72 3.36 -37.01
CA ALA A 234 33.11 3.71 -38.36
C ALA A 234 33.76 5.10 -38.41
N LYS A 235 33.12 6.10 -37.80
CA LYS A 235 33.68 7.45 -37.68
C LYS A 235 35.00 7.47 -36.92
N THR A 236 35.08 6.71 -35.82
CA THR A 236 36.28 6.64 -34.98
C THR A 236 37.44 6.01 -35.74
N ILE A 237 37.22 4.84 -36.34
CA ILE A 237 38.23 4.09 -37.09
C ILE A 237 38.67 4.86 -38.33
N LYS A 238 37.75 5.51 -39.05
CA LYS A 238 38.09 6.40 -40.18
C LYS A 238 38.94 7.60 -39.75
N SER A 239 38.64 8.20 -38.60
CA SER A 239 39.50 9.26 -38.03
C SER A 239 40.89 8.71 -37.69
N LEU A 240 40.96 7.48 -37.16
CA LEU A 240 42.20 6.82 -36.78
C LEU A 240 43.03 6.34 -38.00
N SER A 241 42.42 5.98 -39.11
CA SER A 241 43.14 5.54 -40.32
C SER A 241 43.77 6.70 -41.12
N SER A 242 43.33 7.93 -40.87
CA SER A 242 43.77 9.12 -41.63
C SER A 242 45.09 9.76 -41.17
N LYS A 243 45.71 9.29 -40.08
CA LYS A 243 47.02 9.79 -39.59
C LYS A 243 47.87 8.65 -39.03
N ASP A 244 49.16 8.67 -39.34
CA ASP A 244 50.11 7.60 -39.00
C ASP A 244 50.37 7.42 -37.48
N GLU A 245 50.06 8.42 -36.64
CA GLU A 245 50.30 8.41 -35.18
C GLU A 245 49.09 7.95 -34.33
N ASN A 246 48.02 7.42 -34.95
CA ASN A 246 46.74 7.25 -34.27
C ASN A 246 46.62 6.01 -33.35
N TRP A 247 47.43 4.97 -33.57
CA TRP A 247 47.33 3.72 -32.78
C TRP A 247 47.96 3.84 -31.39
N GLU A 248 49.11 4.52 -31.27
CA GLU A 248 49.75 4.79 -29.98
C GLU A 248 48.83 5.66 -29.11
N ASN A 249 48.29 6.74 -29.67
CA ASN A 249 47.34 7.61 -28.98
C ASN A 249 46.07 6.87 -28.54
N LEU A 250 45.58 5.90 -29.32
CA LEU A 250 44.45 5.06 -28.93
C LEU A 250 44.79 4.17 -27.73
N ILE A 251 45.95 3.51 -27.76
CA ILE A 251 46.43 2.67 -26.65
C ILE A 251 46.60 3.51 -25.39
N LEU A 252 47.26 4.67 -25.48
CA LEU A 252 47.46 5.59 -24.35
C LEU A 252 46.13 6.08 -23.77
N LYS A 253 45.10 6.30 -24.60
CA LYS A 253 43.75 6.66 -24.11
C LYS A 253 43.10 5.51 -23.33
N PHE A 254 43.27 4.26 -23.77
CA PHE A 254 42.80 3.10 -22.99
C PHE A 254 43.58 2.94 -21.68
N GLU A 255 44.89 3.19 -21.70
CA GLU A 255 45.72 3.22 -20.49
C GLU A 255 45.24 4.28 -19.51
N GLU A 256 44.91 5.49 -19.96
CA GLU A 256 44.39 6.58 -19.14
C GLU A 256 43.09 6.19 -18.45
N ILE A 257 42.13 5.59 -19.18
CA ILE A 257 40.85 5.13 -18.64
C ILE A 257 41.09 4.09 -17.53
N ILE A 258 41.92 3.07 -17.79
CA ILE A 258 42.19 2.02 -16.80
C ILE A 258 42.99 2.58 -15.62
N ALA A 259 43.91 3.51 -15.85
CA ALA A 259 44.67 4.20 -14.82
C ALA A 259 43.75 4.96 -13.87
N GLU A 260 42.77 5.69 -14.40
CA GLU A 260 41.74 6.38 -13.62
C GLU A 260 40.99 5.40 -12.70
N PHE A 261 40.52 4.27 -13.23
CA PHE A 261 39.90 3.22 -12.40
C PHE A 261 40.83 2.70 -11.31
N GLY A 262 42.13 2.53 -11.61
CA GLY A 262 43.11 2.12 -10.61
C GLY A 262 43.22 3.11 -9.45
N THR A 263 43.16 4.42 -9.72
CA THR A 263 43.25 5.44 -8.66
C THR A 263 42.14 5.34 -7.62
N LEU A 264 40.93 4.93 -8.02
CA LEU A 264 39.81 4.68 -7.09
C LEU A 264 40.13 3.60 -6.04
N PHE A 265 41.08 2.72 -6.37
CA PHE A 265 41.49 1.59 -5.53
C PHE A 265 42.90 1.76 -4.96
N ASN A 266 43.48 2.98 -5.02
CA ASN A 266 44.87 3.27 -4.66
C ASN A 266 45.88 2.29 -5.33
N PHE A 267 45.52 1.78 -6.50
CA PHE A 267 46.31 0.90 -7.33
C PHE A 267 46.82 1.73 -8.51
N LYS A 268 48.10 1.55 -8.88
CA LYS A 268 48.67 2.19 -10.06
C LYS A 268 48.82 1.14 -11.15
N PRO A 269 47.91 1.07 -12.13
CA PRO A 269 47.98 0.13 -13.24
C PRO A 269 49.31 0.21 -13.99
N LYS A 270 49.72 -0.94 -14.49
CA LYS A 270 50.90 -1.11 -15.33
C LYS A 270 50.46 -1.76 -16.63
N PHE A 271 51.03 -1.31 -17.75
CA PHE A 271 50.59 -1.66 -19.10
C PHE A 271 51.71 -2.23 -19.98
N ASP A 272 52.90 -2.44 -19.41
CA ASP A 272 54.07 -3.05 -20.06
C ASP A 272 53.85 -4.53 -20.47
N GLU A 273 52.80 -5.17 -19.95
CA GLU A 273 52.33 -6.51 -20.33
C GLU A 273 50.89 -6.48 -20.92
N GLY A 274 50.42 -5.30 -21.36
CA GLY A 274 49.03 -5.08 -21.80
C GLY A 274 48.04 -4.80 -20.66
N PHE A 275 46.74 -4.79 -20.97
CA PHE A 275 45.68 -4.36 -20.04
C PHE A 275 45.21 -5.44 -19.06
N ASP A 276 45.35 -6.72 -19.43
CA ASP A 276 44.69 -7.85 -18.76
C ASP A 276 45.04 -7.95 -17.27
N LYS A 277 46.32 -7.80 -16.92
CA LYS A 277 46.79 -7.91 -15.53
C LYS A 277 46.18 -6.82 -14.65
N SER A 278 46.17 -5.58 -15.14
CA SER A 278 45.59 -4.44 -14.45
C SER A 278 44.08 -4.60 -14.28
N VAL A 279 43.38 -4.99 -15.35
CA VAL A 279 41.92 -5.23 -15.33
C VAL A 279 41.56 -6.38 -14.38
N ARG A 280 42.29 -7.50 -14.39
CA ARG A 280 42.09 -8.63 -13.47
C ARG A 280 42.31 -8.23 -12.02
N THR A 281 43.34 -7.41 -11.75
CA THR A 281 43.64 -6.93 -10.41
C THR A 281 42.52 -6.03 -9.88
N ILE A 282 42.06 -5.08 -10.68
CA ILE A 282 40.92 -4.21 -10.35
C ILE A 282 39.65 -5.05 -10.13
N SER A 283 39.38 -6.02 -11.01
CA SER A 283 38.21 -6.91 -10.89
C SER A 283 38.24 -7.77 -9.63
N ALA A 284 39.41 -8.28 -9.25
CA ALA A 284 39.60 -9.02 -8.02
C ALA A 284 39.35 -8.15 -6.78
N TYR A 285 39.81 -6.90 -6.81
CA TYR A 285 39.55 -5.93 -5.73
C TYR A 285 38.05 -5.63 -5.59
N ILE A 286 37.35 -5.37 -6.70
CA ILE A 286 35.90 -5.15 -6.70
C ILE A 286 35.16 -6.38 -6.16
N SER A 287 35.60 -7.59 -6.54
CA SER A 287 35.00 -8.84 -6.05
C SER A 287 35.20 -9.01 -4.55
N ALA A 288 36.41 -8.74 -4.04
CA ALA A 288 36.70 -8.77 -2.61
C ALA A 288 35.86 -7.75 -1.83
N LEU A 289 35.71 -6.52 -2.32
CA LEU A 289 34.83 -5.52 -1.71
C LEU A 289 33.36 -5.95 -1.70
N LYS A 290 32.89 -6.61 -2.76
CA LYS A 290 31.52 -7.13 -2.83
C LYS A 290 31.29 -8.21 -1.79
N ASP A 291 32.26 -9.09 -1.60
CA ASP A 291 32.20 -10.18 -0.60
C ASP A 291 32.30 -9.63 0.83
N GLU A 292 33.19 -8.67 1.09
CA GLU A 292 33.29 -7.98 2.38
C GLU A 292 31.98 -7.24 2.71
N LYS A 293 31.41 -6.49 1.76
CA LYS A 293 30.11 -5.84 1.93
C LYS A 293 29.02 -6.85 2.28
N LYS A 294 29.00 -8.01 1.62
CA LYS A 294 28.03 -9.07 1.90
C LYS A 294 28.20 -9.62 3.33
N GLN A 295 29.45 -9.83 3.78
CA GLN A 295 29.74 -10.27 5.14
C GLN A 295 29.30 -9.23 6.18
N LEU A 296 29.62 -7.95 5.96
CA LEU A 296 29.21 -6.86 6.85
C LEU A 296 27.69 -6.71 6.94
N ILE A 297 26.95 -6.93 5.84
CA ILE A 297 25.48 -6.94 5.86
C ILE A 297 24.97 -8.08 6.74
N GLN A 298 25.56 -9.26 6.62
CA GLN A 298 25.19 -10.42 7.43
C GLN A 298 25.51 -10.22 8.91
N GLU A 299 26.69 -9.69 9.23
CA GLU A 299 27.11 -9.38 10.60
C GLU A 299 26.21 -8.32 11.25
N ASN A 300 25.84 -7.27 10.50
CA ASN A 300 24.89 -6.27 11.00
C ASN A 300 23.52 -6.87 11.29
N ALA A 301 23.03 -7.79 10.45
CA ALA A 301 21.77 -8.48 10.71
C ALA A 301 21.84 -9.31 12.00
N THR A 302 22.92 -10.07 12.22
CA THR A 302 23.11 -10.85 13.44
C THR A 302 23.22 -9.97 14.69
N LEU A 303 23.94 -8.85 14.62
CA LEU A 303 24.06 -7.91 15.75
C LEU A 303 22.73 -7.24 16.08
N GLN A 304 21.89 -6.97 15.08
CA GLN A 304 20.54 -6.43 15.30
C GLN A 304 19.63 -7.43 16.02
N GLU A 305 19.70 -8.72 15.68
CA GLU A 305 18.97 -9.78 16.37
C GLU A 305 19.43 -9.92 17.83
N GLU A 306 20.75 -9.91 18.08
CA GLU A 306 21.30 -9.95 19.44
C GLU A 306 20.87 -8.71 20.26
N LEU A 307 20.94 -7.51 19.67
CA LEU A 307 20.51 -6.28 20.32
C LEU A 307 19.02 -6.34 20.69
N GLN A 308 18.18 -6.88 19.81
CA GLN A 308 16.76 -7.05 20.09
C GLN A 308 16.53 -8.00 21.27
N LYS A 309 17.23 -9.13 21.30
CA LYS A 309 17.18 -10.09 22.40
C LYS A 309 17.60 -9.45 23.73
N TYR A 310 18.67 -8.65 23.75
CA TYR A 310 19.10 -7.94 24.96
C TYR A 310 18.09 -6.90 25.42
N LYS A 311 17.43 -6.18 24.50
CA LYS A 311 16.36 -5.24 24.83
C LYS A 311 15.18 -5.94 25.47
N GLU A 312 14.75 -7.08 24.93
CA GLU A 312 13.66 -7.88 25.50
C GLU A 312 14.02 -8.41 26.89
N GLN A 313 15.23 -8.93 27.08
CA GLN A 313 15.72 -9.36 28.39
C GLN A 313 15.75 -8.20 29.39
N SER A 314 16.25 -7.03 28.99
CA SER A 314 16.28 -5.83 29.83
C SER A 314 14.88 -5.34 30.19
N ALA A 315 13.94 -5.35 29.23
CA ALA A 315 12.55 -5.00 29.47
C ALA A 315 11.89 -5.96 30.47
N ASN A 316 12.07 -7.26 30.30
CA ASN A 316 11.55 -8.28 31.22
C ASN A 316 12.09 -8.09 32.64
N TYR A 317 13.41 -7.90 32.79
CA TYR A 317 14.04 -7.64 34.08
C TYR A 317 13.51 -6.35 34.73
N SER A 318 13.33 -5.29 33.94
CA SER A 318 12.78 -4.02 34.45
C SER A 318 11.34 -4.16 34.93
N ALA A 319 10.50 -4.91 34.21
CA ALA A 319 9.11 -5.16 34.58
C ALA A 319 9.01 -6.04 35.84
N GLU A 320 9.86 -7.05 35.97
CA GLU A 320 9.93 -7.89 37.17
C GLU A 320 10.37 -7.07 38.40
N LEU A 321 11.38 -6.22 38.24
CA LEU A 321 11.84 -5.31 39.28
C LEU A 321 10.75 -4.30 39.69
N GLU A 322 10.02 -3.75 38.73
CA GLU A 322 8.92 -2.82 38.98
C GLU A 322 7.79 -3.49 39.76
N LYS A 323 7.39 -4.72 39.39
CA LYS A 323 6.41 -5.51 40.15
C LYS A 323 6.85 -5.74 41.59
N LYS A 324 8.12 -6.08 41.80
CA LYS A 324 8.68 -6.29 43.14
C LYS A 324 8.66 -5.01 43.97
N LEU A 325 9.07 -3.88 43.38
CA LEU A 325 9.04 -2.58 44.03
C LEU A 325 7.61 -2.12 44.35
N ASP A 326 6.65 -2.36 43.46
CA ASP A 326 5.24 -2.03 43.70
C ASP A 326 4.66 -2.87 44.84
N LYS A 327 4.93 -4.18 44.87
CA LYS A 327 4.57 -5.07 45.99
C LYS A 327 5.15 -4.56 47.30
N GLU A 328 6.44 -4.21 47.34
CA GLU A 328 7.08 -3.64 48.54
C GLU A 328 6.44 -2.32 48.99
N ARG A 329 6.13 -1.40 48.05
CA ARG A 329 5.46 -0.12 48.34
C ARG A 329 4.08 -0.31 48.93
N ARG A 330 3.27 -1.21 48.36
CA ARG A 330 1.93 -1.55 48.87
C ARG A 330 2.01 -2.06 50.30
N ILE A 331 2.96 -2.94 50.59
CA ILE A 331 3.06 -3.47 51.95
C ILE A 331 3.55 -2.40 52.93
N GLU A 332 4.49 -1.54 52.53
CA GLU A 332 4.93 -0.43 53.38
C GLU A 332 3.79 0.54 53.67
N LYS A 333 2.91 0.80 52.70
CA LYS A 333 1.68 1.57 52.90
C LYS A 333 0.77 0.91 53.94
N ILE A 334 0.55 -0.40 53.86
CA ILE A 334 -0.22 -1.17 54.85
C ILE A 334 0.38 -1.02 56.25
N LYS A 335 1.69 -1.21 56.40
CA LYS A 335 2.37 -1.06 57.72
C LYS A 335 2.12 0.31 58.33
N ASN A 336 2.14 1.36 57.52
CA ASN A 336 1.94 2.73 57.99
C ASN A 336 0.47 3.09 58.32
N LEU A 337 -0.51 2.24 57.99
CA LEU A 337 -1.92 2.46 58.36
C LEU A 337 -2.19 2.18 59.85
N PHE A 338 -1.44 1.23 60.44
CA PHE A 338 -1.71 0.74 61.79
C PHE A 338 -0.72 1.30 62.80
N ARG A 339 -1.24 1.70 63.96
CA ARG A 339 -0.43 2.02 65.13
C ARG A 339 0.02 0.72 65.80
N SER A 340 1.14 0.75 66.52
CA SER A 340 1.71 -0.45 67.18
C SER A 340 0.77 -1.13 68.20
N ASN A 341 -0.25 -0.42 68.70
CA ASN A 341 -1.27 -0.96 69.60
C ASN A 341 -2.55 -1.45 68.89
N GLU A 342 -2.69 -1.19 67.58
CA GLU A 342 -3.86 -1.58 66.79
C GLU A 342 -3.62 -2.93 66.11
N ALA A 343 -2.48 -3.08 65.44
CA ALA A 343 -2.14 -4.28 64.70
C ALA A 343 -0.63 -4.51 64.59
N LYS A 344 -0.25 -5.76 64.32
CA LYS A 344 1.10 -6.12 63.87
C LYS A 344 1.02 -6.77 62.49
N ILE A 345 1.92 -6.36 61.61
CA ILE A 345 2.05 -6.92 60.27
C ILE A 345 3.14 -7.98 60.29
N ILE A 346 2.82 -9.19 59.86
CA ILE A 346 3.70 -10.36 59.86
C ILE A 346 3.76 -10.93 58.44
N TYR A 347 4.93 -11.44 58.05
CA TYR A 347 5.14 -12.13 56.78
C TYR A 347 5.39 -13.61 57.02
N GLU A 348 4.60 -14.46 56.36
CA GLU A 348 4.75 -15.91 56.40
C GLU A 348 4.66 -16.47 54.98
N GLY A 349 5.81 -16.71 54.35
CA GLY A 349 5.87 -17.10 52.94
C GLY A 349 5.21 -16.04 52.05
N ASP A 350 4.20 -16.45 51.30
CA ASP A 350 3.43 -15.58 50.40
C ASP A 350 2.20 -14.97 51.09
N ASN A 351 2.11 -15.04 52.42
CA ASN A 351 1.02 -14.45 53.17
C ASN A 351 1.47 -13.21 53.96
N LEU A 352 0.70 -12.14 53.81
CA LEU A 352 0.75 -10.96 54.68
C LEU A 352 -0.35 -11.09 55.74
N ILE A 353 0.05 -11.17 57.00
CA ILE A 353 -0.87 -11.33 58.13
C ILE A 353 -0.99 -10.01 58.88
N ILE A 354 -2.21 -9.46 58.91
CA ILE A 354 -2.57 -8.31 59.73
C ILE A 354 -3.18 -8.84 61.03
N SER A 355 -2.39 -8.87 62.10
CA SER A 355 -2.81 -9.36 63.40
C SER A 355 -3.40 -8.24 64.25
N LEU A 356 -4.72 -8.23 64.44
CA LEU A 356 -5.48 -7.15 65.08
C LEU A 356 -5.62 -7.39 66.59
N PHE A 357 -4.75 -6.77 67.39
CA PHE A 357 -4.85 -6.77 68.86
C PHE A 357 -5.78 -5.67 69.39
N GLY A 358 -6.07 -4.66 68.55
CA GLY A 358 -6.94 -3.55 68.89
C GLY A 358 -8.43 -3.86 68.80
N LEU A 359 -8.84 -4.98 68.19
CA LEU A 359 -10.24 -5.34 67.98
C LEU A 359 -10.73 -6.25 69.13
N ASN A 360 -11.49 -5.67 70.07
CA ASN A 360 -12.08 -6.43 71.17
C ASN A 360 -13.58 -6.66 70.98
N PHE A 361 -14.06 -7.77 71.55
CA PHE A 361 -15.47 -8.12 71.58
C PHE A 361 -15.93 -8.19 73.04
N PRO A 362 -17.18 -7.78 73.34
CA PRO A 362 -17.75 -7.99 74.67
C PRO A 362 -17.74 -9.46 75.07
N SER A 363 -17.71 -9.73 76.37
CA SER A 363 -17.64 -11.10 76.91
C SER A 363 -18.76 -11.98 76.34
N GLY A 364 -18.39 -13.16 75.80
CA GLY A 364 -19.31 -14.12 75.18
C GLY A 364 -19.99 -13.65 73.89
N LYS A 365 -19.65 -12.48 73.35
CA LYS A 365 -20.27 -11.91 72.14
C LYS A 365 -19.29 -11.90 70.96
N ALA A 366 -19.88 -11.84 69.77
CA ALA A 366 -19.20 -11.68 68.48
C ALA A 366 -19.63 -10.39 67.74
N ILE A 367 -20.24 -9.45 68.45
CA ILE A 367 -20.72 -8.19 67.87
C ILE A 367 -19.58 -7.16 67.88
N ILE A 368 -19.23 -6.67 66.70
CA ILE A 368 -18.27 -5.57 66.51
C ILE A 368 -18.91 -4.26 67.01
N GLN A 369 -18.22 -3.55 67.92
CA GLN A 369 -18.68 -2.28 68.44
C GLN A 369 -18.28 -1.10 67.52
N PRO A 370 -19.07 0.00 67.46
CA PRO A 370 -18.80 1.13 66.56
C PRO A 370 -17.40 1.77 66.70
N GLU A 371 -16.81 1.77 67.89
CA GLU A 371 -15.46 2.28 68.14
C GLU A 371 -14.36 1.57 67.33
N TYR A 372 -14.62 0.35 66.83
CA TYR A 372 -13.67 -0.41 66.02
C TYR A 372 -13.85 -0.23 64.51
N PHE A 373 -14.87 0.52 64.05
CA PHE A 373 -15.08 0.74 62.63
C PHE A 373 -13.93 1.50 61.95
N SER A 374 -13.24 2.40 62.67
CA SER A 374 -12.04 3.06 62.15
C SER A 374 -10.86 2.10 61.95
N LEU A 375 -10.71 1.10 62.83
CA LEU A 375 -9.71 0.05 62.68
C LEU A 375 -10.05 -0.85 61.48
N LEU A 376 -11.32 -1.24 61.35
CA LEU A 376 -11.76 -2.04 60.20
C LEU A 376 -11.68 -1.26 58.89
N THR A 377 -11.82 0.07 58.90
CA THR A 377 -11.58 0.91 57.71
C THR A 377 -10.12 0.82 57.24
N LYS A 378 -9.14 0.75 58.17
CA LYS A 378 -7.73 0.52 57.83
C LYS A 378 -7.50 -0.87 57.25
N VAL A 379 -8.19 -1.88 57.76
CA VAL A 379 -8.21 -3.23 57.18
C VAL A 379 -8.73 -3.17 55.75
N GLN A 380 -9.87 -2.51 55.50
CA GLN A 380 -10.41 -2.34 54.16
C GLN A 380 -9.42 -1.65 53.21
N GLN A 381 -8.73 -0.60 53.67
CA GLN A 381 -7.67 0.05 52.89
C GLN A 381 -6.52 -0.90 52.57
N SER A 382 -6.17 -1.79 53.48
CA SER A 382 -5.10 -2.77 53.28
C SER A 382 -5.49 -3.84 52.26
N LEU A 383 -6.73 -4.33 52.31
CA LEU A 383 -7.24 -5.29 51.33
C LEU A 383 -7.30 -4.68 49.92
N ARG A 384 -7.57 -3.37 49.80
CA ARG A 384 -7.54 -2.66 48.51
C ARG A 384 -6.16 -2.55 47.87
N GLU A 385 -5.07 -2.68 48.63
CA GLU A 385 -3.73 -2.75 48.05
C GLU A 385 -3.49 -4.10 47.34
N PHE A 386 -4.28 -5.11 47.67
CA PHE A 386 -4.22 -6.47 47.12
C PHE A 386 -5.62 -6.96 46.73
N PRO A 387 -6.27 -6.31 45.74
CA PRO A 387 -7.69 -6.53 45.44
C PRO A 387 -7.99 -7.91 44.82
N ASP A 388 -7.00 -8.51 44.17
CA ASP A 388 -7.13 -9.81 43.48
C ASP A 388 -6.78 -11.00 44.39
N SER A 389 -6.37 -10.72 45.63
CA SER A 389 -5.93 -11.73 46.59
C SER A 389 -7.09 -12.48 47.23
N HIS A 390 -6.79 -13.70 47.71
CA HIS A 390 -7.67 -14.42 48.62
C HIS A 390 -7.40 -13.97 50.07
N TYR A 391 -8.46 -13.73 50.82
CA TYR A 391 -8.42 -13.30 52.20
C TYR A 391 -8.95 -14.39 53.13
N LEU A 392 -8.23 -14.67 54.20
CA LEU A 392 -8.67 -15.58 55.26
C LEU A 392 -8.71 -14.82 56.59
N ILE A 393 -9.86 -14.86 57.27
CA ILE A 393 -10.02 -14.31 58.60
C ILE A 393 -9.90 -15.43 59.64
N GLU A 394 -8.86 -15.35 60.47
CA GLU A 394 -8.64 -16.29 61.55
C GLU A 394 -9.06 -15.69 62.89
N GLY A 395 -9.90 -16.41 63.64
CA GLY A 395 -10.28 -16.06 64.99
C GLY A 395 -9.50 -16.83 66.04
N HIS A 396 -9.04 -16.14 67.08
CA HIS A 396 -8.31 -16.74 68.19
C HIS A 396 -8.86 -16.32 69.56
N THR A 397 -8.70 -17.18 70.56
CA THR A 397 -9.00 -16.91 71.97
C THR A 397 -7.76 -17.17 72.84
N ASP A 398 -7.81 -16.72 74.09
CA ASP A 398 -6.91 -17.23 75.11
C ASP A 398 -7.35 -18.64 75.56
N SER A 399 -6.57 -19.26 76.45
CA SER A 399 -6.86 -20.59 76.99
C SER A 399 -7.80 -20.59 78.20
N GLN A 400 -8.50 -19.47 78.47
CA GLN A 400 -9.43 -19.40 79.60
C GLN A 400 -10.82 -19.88 79.17
N GLY A 401 -11.45 -20.72 79.98
CA GLY A 401 -12.77 -21.26 79.72
C GLY A 401 -12.75 -22.62 79.00
N ASN A 402 -13.85 -22.96 78.33
CA ASN A 402 -14.01 -24.26 77.67
C ASN A 402 -13.52 -24.18 76.22
N ALA A 403 -12.59 -25.06 75.83
CA ALA A 403 -11.98 -25.09 74.50
C ALA A 403 -13.00 -25.16 73.34
N ASN A 404 -14.09 -25.94 73.48
CA ASN A 404 -15.13 -26.02 72.45
C ASN A 404 -15.92 -24.71 72.34
N LEU A 405 -16.24 -24.08 73.47
CA LEU A 405 -16.89 -22.76 73.47
C LEU A 405 -15.97 -21.69 72.87
N ASN A 406 -14.68 -21.74 73.18
CA ASN A 406 -13.65 -20.85 72.65
C ASN A 406 -13.53 -20.98 71.12
N LYS A 407 -13.52 -22.21 70.59
CA LYS A 407 -13.52 -22.46 69.15
C LYS A 407 -14.74 -21.86 68.46
N ILE A 408 -15.95 -22.17 68.95
CA ILE A 408 -17.21 -21.63 68.41
C ILE A 408 -17.23 -20.10 68.49
N LEU A 409 -16.74 -19.52 69.59
CA LEU A 409 -16.70 -18.08 69.77
C LEU A 409 -15.73 -17.40 68.80
N SER A 410 -14.55 -17.97 68.59
CA SER A 410 -13.58 -17.47 67.62
C SER A 410 -14.10 -17.52 66.18
N GLU A 411 -14.78 -18.61 65.81
CA GLU A 411 -15.41 -18.78 64.49
C GLU A 411 -16.47 -17.69 64.25
N LYS A 412 -17.35 -17.48 65.22
CA LYS A 412 -18.40 -16.43 65.14
C LYS A 412 -17.81 -15.03 65.01
N ARG A 413 -16.69 -14.76 65.68
CA ARG A 413 -15.99 -13.47 65.58
C ARG A 413 -15.36 -13.29 64.21
N ALA A 414 -14.67 -14.32 63.69
CA ALA A 414 -14.11 -14.30 62.34
C ALA A 414 -15.20 -14.12 61.28
N LEU A 415 -16.34 -14.82 61.41
CA LEU A 415 -17.51 -14.64 60.57
C LEU A 415 -18.05 -13.20 60.63
N SER A 416 -18.20 -12.61 61.82
CA SER A 416 -18.69 -11.24 61.94
C SER A 416 -17.77 -10.22 61.26
N VAL A 417 -16.45 -10.41 61.32
CA VAL A 417 -15.50 -9.53 60.60
C VAL A 417 -15.62 -9.75 59.09
N ARG A 418 -15.79 -11.00 58.63
CA ARG A 418 -16.01 -11.31 57.20
C ARG A 418 -17.27 -10.63 56.68
N GLU A 419 -18.39 -10.80 57.36
CA GLU A 419 -19.68 -10.21 56.98
C GLU A 419 -19.59 -8.68 56.97
N TYR A 420 -18.92 -8.09 57.96
CA TYR A 420 -18.68 -6.65 57.98
C TYR A 420 -17.87 -6.19 56.76
N LEU A 421 -16.78 -6.89 56.41
CA LEU A 421 -15.94 -6.52 55.27
C LEU A 421 -16.70 -6.68 53.94
N MET A 422 -17.43 -7.79 53.75
CA MET A 422 -18.26 -8.01 52.56
C MET A 422 -19.40 -6.98 52.43
N ALA A 423 -19.99 -6.53 53.54
CA ALA A 423 -21.05 -5.54 53.50
C ALA A 423 -20.54 -4.12 53.15
N ASN A 424 -19.25 -3.85 53.34
CA ASN A 424 -18.66 -2.51 53.21
C ASN A 424 -17.55 -2.43 52.15
N MET A 425 -17.29 -3.52 51.43
CA MET A 425 -16.35 -3.60 50.33
C MET A 425 -16.95 -4.45 49.21
N ASP A 426 -16.52 -4.18 47.98
CA ASP A 426 -16.83 -5.03 46.84
C ASP A 426 -15.87 -6.23 46.82
N ILE A 427 -16.12 -7.20 47.72
CA ILE A 427 -15.35 -8.45 47.80
C ILE A 427 -16.31 -9.60 47.49
N SER A 428 -15.95 -10.43 46.50
CA SER A 428 -16.71 -11.65 46.20
C SER A 428 -16.67 -12.62 47.37
N GLU A 429 -17.76 -13.34 47.61
CA GLU A 429 -17.82 -14.41 48.61
C GLU A 429 -16.71 -15.47 48.40
N SER A 430 -16.29 -15.69 47.15
CA SER A 430 -15.21 -16.61 46.80
C SER A 430 -13.82 -16.13 47.21
N GLN A 431 -13.63 -14.83 47.44
CA GLN A 431 -12.34 -14.21 47.77
C GLN A 431 -12.11 -14.08 49.28
N ILE A 432 -13.11 -14.37 50.13
CA ILE A 432 -12.99 -14.19 51.59
C ILE A 432 -13.58 -15.35 52.39
N THR A 433 -12.72 -16.04 53.12
CA THR A 433 -13.06 -17.16 54.00
C THR A 433 -12.80 -16.81 55.47
N HIS A 434 -13.35 -17.61 56.38
CA HIS A 434 -13.18 -17.44 57.83
C HIS A 434 -12.96 -18.79 58.51
N ILE A 435 -12.16 -18.83 59.56
CA ILE A 435 -11.90 -20.01 60.39
C ILE A 435 -11.68 -19.58 61.86
N GLY A 436 -12.28 -20.30 62.80
CA GLY A 436 -12.06 -20.18 64.24
C GLY A 436 -11.11 -21.25 64.78
N TYR A 437 -9.95 -20.83 65.30
CA TYR A 437 -8.96 -21.73 65.90
C TYR A 437 -9.12 -21.88 67.41
N GLY A 438 -9.91 -21.03 68.07
CA GLY A 438 -9.94 -20.97 69.53
C GLY A 438 -8.54 -20.73 70.10
N GLU A 439 -8.12 -21.54 71.06
CA GLU A 439 -6.84 -21.42 71.77
C GLU A 439 -5.67 -22.19 71.12
N THR A 440 -5.88 -22.86 69.97
CA THR A 440 -4.90 -23.82 69.41
C THR A 440 -3.68 -23.18 68.73
N LYS A 441 -3.72 -21.88 68.44
CA LYS A 441 -2.62 -21.11 67.83
C LYS A 441 -2.25 -19.88 68.69
N PRO A 442 -1.66 -20.06 69.90
CA PRO A 442 -1.26 -18.94 70.76
C PRO A 442 -0.01 -18.24 70.19
N VAL A 443 0.01 -16.90 70.26
CA VAL A 443 1.15 -16.05 69.87
C VAL A 443 1.93 -15.51 71.06
N ALA A 444 1.39 -15.65 72.27
CA ALA A 444 2.03 -15.29 73.53
C ALA A 444 1.65 -16.29 74.63
N SER A 445 2.36 -16.24 75.77
CA SER A 445 2.07 -17.11 76.91
C SER A 445 0.67 -16.86 77.47
N ASN A 446 -0.13 -17.92 77.65
CA ASN A 446 -1.43 -17.82 78.31
C ASN A 446 -1.35 -17.64 79.83
N GLU A 447 -0.15 -17.73 80.42
CA GLU A 447 0.06 -17.59 81.86
C GLU A 447 -0.07 -16.12 82.32
N THR A 448 0.27 -15.16 81.46
CA THR A 448 0.21 -13.72 81.79
C THR A 448 -1.06 -13.05 81.25
N ASN A 449 -1.52 -12.00 81.91
CA ASN A 449 -2.67 -11.22 81.45
C ASN A 449 -2.40 -10.59 80.07
N GLU A 450 -1.18 -10.10 79.89
CA GLU A 450 -0.69 -9.46 78.67
C GLU A 450 -0.65 -10.45 77.52
N GLY A 451 -0.14 -11.67 77.74
CA GLY A 451 -0.08 -12.70 76.71
C GLY A 451 -1.47 -13.23 76.34
N ARG A 452 -2.38 -13.39 77.31
CA ARG A 452 -3.80 -13.70 77.02
C ARG A 452 -4.47 -12.59 76.19
N ALA A 453 -4.18 -11.33 76.46
CA ALA A 453 -4.71 -10.22 75.67
C ALA A 453 -4.22 -10.29 74.21
N LEU A 454 -2.96 -10.63 73.98
CA LEU A 454 -2.43 -10.83 72.62
C LEU A 454 -3.03 -12.06 71.92
N ASN A 455 -3.38 -13.12 72.66
CA ASN A 455 -3.99 -14.32 72.09
C ASN A 455 -5.46 -14.13 71.66
N ARG A 456 -6.18 -13.19 72.28
CA ARG A 456 -7.53 -12.79 71.88
C ARG A 456 -7.48 -11.80 70.71
N ARG A 457 -7.31 -12.31 69.49
CA ARG A 457 -7.09 -11.50 68.29
C ARG A 457 -7.86 -12.03 67.09
N ILE A 458 -7.92 -11.19 66.06
CA ILE A 458 -8.33 -11.56 64.71
C ILE A 458 -7.13 -11.36 63.80
N ASP A 459 -6.76 -12.39 63.05
CA ASP A 459 -5.72 -12.31 62.03
C ASP A 459 -6.38 -12.24 60.65
N ILE A 460 -5.97 -11.27 59.83
CA ILE A 460 -6.39 -11.17 58.43
C ILE A 460 -5.20 -11.61 57.57
N VAL A 461 -5.31 -12.76 56.94
CA VAL A 461 -4.29 -13.36 56.08
C VAL A 461 -4.60 -12.97 54.64
N ILE A 462 -3.66 -12.31 53.98
CA ILE A 462 -3.74 -11.89 52.58
C ILE A 462 -2.69 -12.67 51.80
N ASN A 463 -3.11 -13.47 50.82
CA ASN A 463 -2.16 -14.11 49.90
C ASN A 463 -1.65 -13.08 48.88
N ILE A 464 -0.35 -12.77 48.89
CA ILE A 464 0.26 -11.70 48.11
C ILE A 464 1.09 -12.21 46.92
N ASP A 465 0.96 -13.49 46.55
CA ASP A 465 1.71 -14.06 45.42
C ASP A 465 1.25 -13.50 44.06
#